data_AF-A0A968C079-F1
#
_entry.id   AF-A0A968C079-F1
#
_cell.length_a   1.000
_cell.length_b   1.000
_cell.length_c   1.000
_cell.angle_alpha   90.00
_cell.angle_beta   90.00
_cell.angle_gamma   90.00
#
_symmetry.space_group_name_H-M   'P 1'
#
loop_
_entity.id
_entity.type
_entity.pdbx_description
1 polymer ?
#
loop_
_entity_poly.entity_id
_entity_poly.type
_entity_poly.pdbx_seq_one_letter_code
_entity_poly.pdbx_strand_id
1 'polypeptide(L)'
;MMRCLESLLRVPHVEPYTGFDISPDGLQVAFSWNHTGQWEVYILSLDGSTSPRQLTGGPGGKFNPRWSPDGQRLAYVLDLDGSEAYDLHVCD
;
A
#
# COMPACT_ATOMS: atom_id res chain seq x y z
N MET A 1 -15.65 -18.05 -4.03
CA MET A 1 -16.53 -16.92 -3.67
C MET A 1 -16.12 -15.73 -4.54
N MET A 2 -16.87 -15.44 -5.60
CA MET A 2 -16.54 -14.41 -6.59
C MET A 2 -16.97 -13.04 -6.03
N ARG A 3 -16.03 -12.13 -5.75
CA ARG A 3 -16.38 -10.79 -5.25
C ARG A 3 -16.89 -9.92 -6.42
N CYS A 4 -17.96 -9.15 -6.17
CA CYS A 4 -18.64 -8.32 -7.16
C CYS A 4 -17.71 -7.19 -7.68
N LEU A 5 -17.85 -6.83 -8.95
CA LEU A 5 -17.07 -5.77 -9.62
C LEU A 5 -17.18 -4.42 -8.89
N GLU A 6 -18.29 -4.16 -8.21
CA GLU A 6 -18.54 -2.94 -7.44
C GLU A 6 -17.61 -2.79 -6.22
N SER A 7 -17.06 -3.88 -5.69
CA SER A 7 -16.11 -3.85 -4.58
C SER A 7 -14.71 -3.39 -5.05
N LEU A 8 -14.34 -3.74 -6.29
CA LEU A 8 -13.07 -3.33 -6.91
C LEU A 8 -13.04 -1.83 -7.24
N LEU A 9 -14.20 -1.23 -7.53
CA LEU A 9 -14.32 0.20 -7.85
C LEU A 9 -14.27 1.11 -6.61
N ARG A 10 -14.25 0.55 -5.39
CA ARG A 10 -14.11 1.31 -4.14
C ARG A 10 -12.66 1.53 -3.71
N VAL A 11 -11.71 0.91 -4.40
CA VAL A 11 -10.30 1.24 -4.19
C VAL A 11 -10.09 2.64 -4.78
N PRO A 12 -9.69 3.65 -3.99
CA PRO A 12 -9.39 4.97 -4.53
C PRO A 12 -8.38 4.82 -5.66
N HIS A 13 -8.47 5.66 -6.69
CA HIS A 13 -7.55 5.65 -7.82
C HIS A 13 -6.10 5.59 -7.31
N VAL A 14 -5.49 4.41 -7.45
CA VAL A 14 -4.10 4.20 -7.10
C VAL A 14 -3.30 4.56 -8.34
N GLU A 15 -2.32 5.44 -8.18
CA GLU A 15 -1.32 5.74 -9.18
C GLU A 15 -0.82 4.42 -9.80
N PRO A 16 -1.04 4.18 -11.11
CA PRO A 16 -0.79 2.88 -11.73
C PRO A 16 0.69 2.48 -11.66
N TYR A 17 1.58 3.45 -11.46
CA TYR A 17 3.02 3.26 -11.36
C TYR A 17 3.54 2.94 -9.95
N THR A 18 2.74 3.21 -8.90
CA THR A 18 3.13 2.93 -7.51
C THR A 18 2.37 1.75 -6.90
N GLY A 19 1.28 1.31 -7.55
CA GLY A 19 0.62 0.04 -7.33
C GLY A 19 -0.08 -0.12 -5.96
N PHE A 20 -0.86 -1.19 -5.86
CA PHE A 20 -1.43 -1.69 -4.62
C PHE A 20 -1.28 -3.21 -4.57
N ASP A 21 -1.44 -3.78 -3.37
CA ASP A 21 -1.45 -5.23 -3.17
C ASP A 21 -2.52 -5.62 -2.16
N ILE A 22 -3.24 -6.71 -2.45
CA ILE A 22 -4.30 -7.22 -1.57
C ILE A 22 -3.67 -8.26 -0.64
N SER A 23 -4.00 -8.20 0.65
CA SER A 23 -3.50 -9.16 1.64
C SER A 23 -3.88 -10.61 1.26
N PRO A 24 -3.10 -11.63 1.65
CA PRO A 24 -3.38 -13.02 1.25
C PRO A 24 -4.76 -13.53 1.66
N ASP A 25 -5.33 -13.03 2.76
CA ASP A 25 -6.68 -13.34 3.23
C ASP A 25 -7.80 -12.58 2.48
N GLY A 26 -7.43 -11.62 1.61
CA GLY A 26 -8.35 -10.80 0.85
C GLY A 26 -9.14 -9.79 1.68
N LEU A 27 -8.67 -9.45 2.89
CA LEU A 27 -9.36 -8.54 3.80
C LEU A 27 -8.85 -7.10 3.72
N GLN A 28 -7.60 -6.90 3.32
CA GLN A 28 -6.96 -5.58 3.31
C GLN A 28 -6.32 -5.28 1.96
N VAL A 29 -6.16 -3.99 1.68
CA VAL A 29 -5.33 -3.49 0.58
C VAL A 29 -4.23 -2.61 1.13
N ALA A 30 -2.99 -2.83 0.68
CA ALA A 30 -1.85 -1.95 0.90
C ALA A 30 -1.62 -1.11 -0.36
N PHE A 31 -1.39 0.19 -0.21
CA PHE A 31 -1.21 1.12 -1.33
C PHE A 31 -0.36 2.32 -0.89
N SER A 32 0.31 2.95 -1.85
CA SER A 32 1.03 4.20 -1.59
C SER A 32 0.12 5.41 -1.73
N TRP A 33 0.25 6.37 -0.81
CA TRP A 33 -0.57 7.58 -0.81
C TRP A 33 0.21 8.79 -0.30
N ASN A 34 0.01 9.94 -0.95
CA ASN A 34 0.56 11.22 -0.56
C ASN A 34 -0.53 12.16 -0.04
N HIS A 35 -1.11 11.81 1.11
CA HIS A 35 -2.14 12.62 1.76
C HIS A 35 -1.55 13.80 2.56
N THR A 36 -0.32 13.65 3.05
CA THR A 36 0.31 14.55 4.03
C THR A 36 1.47 15.36 3.45
N GLY A 37 1.71 15.27 2.14
CA GLY A 37 2.85 15.90 1.46
C GLY A 37 4.04 14.98 1.25
N GLN A 38 4.03 13.75 1.78
CA GLN A 38 5.03 12.71 1.56
C GLN A 38 4.36 11.39 1.14
N TRP A 39 5.00 10.65 0.24
CA TRP A 39 4.55 9.32 -0.18
C TRP A 39 4.84 8.27 0.91
N GLU A 40 3.79 7.71 1.47
CA GLU A 40 3.87 6.64 2.48
C GLU A 40 2.99 5.45 2.08
N VAL A 41 3.27 4.28 2.64
CA VAL A 41 2.41 3.09 2.52
C VAL A 41 1.29 3.17 3.54
N TYR A 42 0.08 2.92 3.08
CA TYR A 42 -1.14 2.84 3.87
C TYR A 42 -1.80 1.46 3.69
N ILE A 43 -2.62 1.08 4.66
CA ILE A 43 -3.55 -0.03 4.53
C ILE A 43 -4.99 0.40 4.75
N LEU A 44 -5.91 -0.31 4.11
CA LEU A 44 -7.35 -0.11 4.23
C LEU A 44 -8.09 -1.45 4.27
N SER A 45 -9.10 -1.55 5.13
CA SER A 45 -10.01 -2.72 5.12
C SER A 45 -10.91 -2.68 3.90
N LEU A 46 -10.98 -3.79 3.17
CA LEU A 46 -11.77 -3.89 1.93
C LEU A 46 -13.29 -4.00 2.18
N ASP A 47 -13.71 -4.24 3.43
CA ASP A 47 -15.12 -4.17 3.82
C ASP A 47 -15.65 -2.72 3.97
N GLY A 48 -14.76 -1.73 3.88
CA GLY A 48 -15.09 -0.30 4.00
C GLY A 48 -15.43 0.14 5.43
N SER A 49 -15.12 -0.68 6.44
CA SER A 49 -15.41 -0.37 7.85
C SER A 49 -14.40 0.60 8.47
N THR A 50 -13.24 0.80 7.86
CA THR A 50 -12.15 1.61 8.41
C THR A 50 -11.69 2.70 7.45
N SER A 51 -11.05 3.73 8.02
CA SER A 51 -10.28 4.72 7.25
C SER A 51 -8.87 4.18 6.96
N PRO A 52 -8.19 4.66 5.90
CA PRO A 52 -6.79 4.29 5.63
C PRO A 52 -5.89 4.56 6.84
N ARG A 53 -5.05 3.58 7.19
CA ARG A 53 -4.06 3.66 8.26
C ARG A 53 -2.66 3.71 7.66
N GLN A 54 -1.87 4.70 8.06
CA GLN A 54 -0.46 4.81 7.67
C GLN A 54 0.37 3.70 8.32
N LEU A 55 1.23 3.05 7.54
CA LEU A 55 2.16 2.02 8.01
C LEU A 55 3.60 2.50 8.10
N THR A 56 4.04 3.32 7.16
CA THR A 56 5.43 3.79 7.08
C THR A 56 5.55 5.25 7.51
N GLY A 57 6.79 5.70 7.74
CA GLY A 57 7.10 7.10 8.04
C GLY A 57 8.57 7.41 7.78
N GLY A 58 8.98 8.62 8.15
CA GLY A 58 10.38 9.06 8.02
C GLY A 58 10.70 9.68 6.65
N PRO A 59 11.99 9.89 6.33
CA PRO A 59 12.41 10.53 5.09
C PRO A 59 12.13 9.66 3.85
N GLY A 60 12.10 10.29 2.68
CA GLY A 60 11.90 9.61 1.40
C GLY A 60 10.46 9.16 1.12
N GLY A 61 10.19 8.83 -0.14
CA GLY A 61 8.91 8.29 -0.62
C GLY A 61 8.90 6.75 -0.62
N LYS A 62 7.78 6.15 -0.20
CA LYS A 62 7.61 4.69 -0.15
C LYS A 62 6.57 4.22 -1.15
N PHE A 63 6.95 3.27 -1.99
CA PHE A 63 6.18 2.84 -3.16
C PHE A 63 6.06 1.32 -3.27
N ASN A 64 5.14 0.86 -4.12
CA ASN A 64 5.01 -0.55 -4.54
C ASN A 64 4.94 -1.57 -3.40
N PRO A 65 4.00 -1.42 -2.44
CA PRO A 65 3.87 -2.35 -1.34
C PRO A 65 3.53 -3.76 -1.83
N ARG A 66 4.09 -4.80 -1.18
CA ARG A 66 3.82 -6.22 -1.45
C ARG A 66 3.70 -7.02 -0.16
N TRP A 67 2.57 -7.67 0.04
CA TRP A 67 2.36 -8.52 1.19
C TRP A 67 3.23 -9.77 1.10
N SER A 68 3.76 -10.16 2.24
CA SER A 68 4.30 -11.50 2.45
C SER A 68 3.19 -12.56 2.31
N PRO A 69 3.50 -13.79 1.88
CA PRO A 69 2.49 -14.84 1.68
C PRO A 69 1.70 -15.22 2.94
N ASP A 70 2.28 -15.01 4.12
CA ASP A 70 1.62 -15.22 5.42
C ASP A 70 0.84 -14.00 5.92
N GLY A 71 0.92 -12.87 5.21
CA GLY A 71 0.19 -11.64 5.54
C GLY A 71 0.72 -10.89 6.75
N GLN A 72 1.90 -11.25 7.28
CA GLN A 72 2.44 -10.67 8.51
C GLN A 72 3.36 -9.48 8.28
N ARG A 73 3.82 -9.29 7.04
CA ARG A 73 4.80 -8.26 6.66
C ARG A 73 4.50 -7.69 5.28
N LEU A 74 5.03 -6.50 5.04
CA LEU A 74 5.00 -5.80 3.76
C LEU A 74 6.42 -5.45 3.31
N ALA A 75 6.75 -5.74 2.05
CA ALA A 75 7.91 -5.17 1.37
C ALA A 75 7.50 -3.91 0.60
N TYR A 76 8.38 -2.92 0.49
CA TYR A 76 8.16 -1.70 -0.30
C TYR A 76 9.49 -1.15 -0.79
N VAL A 77 9.44 -0.30 -1.83
CA VAL A 77 10.63 0.43 -2.30
C VAL A 77 10.71 1.81 -1.67
N LEU A 78 11.91 2.21 -1.24
CA LEU A 78 12.21 3.52 -0.67
C LEU A 78 13.01 4.35 -1.68
N ASP A 79 12.50 5.51 -2.03
CA ASP A 79 13.28 6.58 -2.68
C ASP A 79 13.64 7.61 -1.62
N LEU A 80 14.87 7.58 -1.13
CA LEU A 80 15.27 8.36 0.04
C LEU A 80 15.36 9.87 -0.27
N ASP A 81 15.84 10.22 -1.45
CA ASP A 81 16.22 11.58 -1.83
C ASP A 81 15.56 12.09 -3.12
N GLY A 82 14.67 11.30 -3.73
CA GLY A 82 13.99 11.66 -4.97
C GLY A 82 14.84 11.44 -6.22
N SER A 83 15.93 10.67 -6.11
CA SER A 83 16.83 10.36 -7.23
C SER A 83 16.35 9.17 -8.07
N GLU A 84 15.24 8.54 -7.70
CA GLU A 84 14.75 7.28 -8.27
C GLU A 84 15.72 6.10 -8.04
N ALA A 85 16.72 6.26 -7.17
CA ALA A 85 17.51 5.15 -6.64
C ALA A 85 16.74 4.47 -5.51
N TYR A 86 16.18 3.30 -5.80
CA TYR A 86 15.29 2.60 -4.88
C TYR A 86 16.03 1.57 -4.01
N ASP A 87 15.81 1.63 -2.70
CA ASP A 87 16.15 0.58 -1.75
C ASP A 87 14.94 -0.33 -1.47
N LEU A 88 15.17 -1.62 -1.23
CA LEU A 88 14.12 -2.56 -0.83
C LEU A 88 14.04 -2.66 0.71
N HIS A 89 12.88 -2.34 1.26
CA HIS A 89 12.61 -2.37 2.69
C HIS A 89 11.47 -3.36 3.01
N VAL A 90 11.46 -3.83 4.26
CA VAL A 90 10.40 -4.68 4.81
C VAL A 90 9.95 -4.09 6.14
N CYS A 91 8.64 -4.02 6.37
CA CYS A 91 8.05 -3.69 7.66
C CYS A 91 7.04 -4.76 8.09
N ASP A 92 6.78 -4.78 9.40
CA ASP A 92 5.76 -5.61 10.05
C ASP A 92 4.41 -4.88 10.12
#